data_AF-A0AAX3Z1G3-F1
#
_entry.id   AF-A0AAX3Z1G3-F1
#
_cell.length_a   1.000
_cell.length_b   1.000
_cell.length_c   1.000
_cell.angle_alpha   90.00
_cell.angle_beta   90.00
_cell.angle_gamma   90.00
#
_symmetry.space_group_name_H-M   'P 1'
#
loop_
_entity.id
_entity.type
_entity.pdbx_description
1 polymer ?
#
loop_
_entity_poly.entity_id
_entity_poly.type
_entity_poly.pdbx_seq_one_letter_code
_entity_poly.pdbx_strand_id
1 'polypeptide(L)'
;MTHGEMSIRATIVATFINELFIDGADSTAISTLRDGFKNDASASLARNMVNNIIHYFECSDNPIEEFLYFIGIESAKTGVDDQSINTLLYMDEKQTPFLTDIPLSGDGITALNAALALHFLGMKNNGDNLARIGIKLLMEGVFSDEISIREFNEIAQKAISDAQREKAKRPRSPYYSEVIEVIKLTWEKYPCGAKTALLDALAAHYHGKVSRNALDNWISLSGLRPPKPEKYTRLELVFPQ
;
A
#
# COMPACT_ATOMS: atom_id res chain seq x y z
N MET A 1 13.12 13.81 30.15
CA MET A 1 12.79 15.12 29.55
C MET A 1 12.68 16.18 30.63
N THR A 2 13.35 17.33 30.47
CA THR A 2 13.03 18.55 31.21
C THR A 2 11.64 19.03 30.81
N HIS A 3 10.79 19.39 31.77
CA HIS A 3 9.40 19.86 31.58
C HIS A 3 9.30 21.07 30.64
N GLY A 4 9.33 20.82 29.33
CA GLY A 4 8.96 21.74 28.27
C GLY A 4 7.57 21.40 27.75
N GLU A 5 6.83 22.41 27.30
CA GLU A 5 5.54 22.22 26.63
C GLU A 5 5.65 21.14 25.55
N MET A 6 4.86 20.07 25.69
CA MET A 6 4.77 19.06 24.64
C MET A 6 4.28 19.71 23.35
N SER A 7 4.89 19.35 22.23
CA SER A 7 4.36 19.77 20.93
C SER A 7 2.91 19.27 20.77
N ILE A 8 2.09 20.01 20.02
CA ILE A 8 0.70 19.61 19.73
C ILE A 8 0.64 18.16 19.22
N ARG A 9 1.61 17.76 18.38
CA ARG A 9 1.72 16.40 17.87
C ARG A 9 1.96 15.37 18.99
N ALA A 10 2.89 15.65 19.91
CA ALA A 10 3.17 14.79 21.04
C ALA A 10 1.96 14.68 21.98
N THR A 11 1.26 15.78 22.24
CA THR A 11 0.02 15.77 23.04
C THR A 11 -1.05 14.88 22.43
N ILE A 12 -1.28 14.99 21.12
CA ILE A 12 -2.26 14.16 20.41
C ILE A 12 -1.90 12.68 20.51
N VAL A 13 -0.63 12.33 20.29
CA VAL A 13 -0.16 10.94 20.41
C VAL A 13 -0.28 10.43 21.85
N ALA A 14 0.08 11.26 22.83
CA ALA A 14 -0.01 10.92 24.25
C ALA A 14 -1.46 10.61 24.64
N THR A 15 -2.41 11.49 24.30
CA THR A 15 -3.84 11.28 24.57
C THR A 15 -4.33 9.98 23.95
N PHE A 16 -3.98 9.74 22.68
CA PHE A 16 -4.41 8.53 21.98
C PHE A 16 -3.84 7.25 22.62
N ILE A 17 -2.54 7.21 22.88
CA ILE A 17 -1.88 6.04 23.50
C ILE A 17 -2.42 5.83 24.91
N ASN A 18 -2.63 6.89 25.67
CA ASN A 18 -3.19 6.81 27.01
C ASN A 18 -4.60 6.20 27.01
N GLU A 19 -5.52 6.73 26.18
CA GLU A 19 -6.86 6.16 26.04
C GLU A 19 -6.83 4.71 25.57
N LEU A 20 -5.98 4.37 24.60
CA LEU A 20 -5.85 3.00 24.12
C LEU A 20 -5.41 2.04 25.23
N PHE A 21 -4.51 2.45 26.12
CA PHE A 21 -3.99 1.61 27.19
C PHE A 21 -4.88 1.55 28.44
N ILE A 22 -5.73 2.56 28.65
CA ILE A 22 -6.70 2.59 29.77
C ILE A 22 -8.00 1.88 29.36
N ASP A 23 -8.58 2.29 28.23
CA ASP A 23 -9.93 1.91 27.80
C ASP A 23 -9.92 0.83 26.70
N GLY A 24 -8.75 0.54 26.12
CA GLY A 24 -8.59 -0.52 25.13
C GLY A 24 -9.08 -0.16 23.74
N ALA A 25 -9.30 -1.22 22.97
CA ALA A 25 -9.75 -1.13 21.58
C ALA A 25 -11.18 -0.54 21.44
N ASP A 26 -11.94 -0.48 22.53
CA ASP A 26 -13.32 0.04 22.54
C ASP A 26 -13.40 1.50 22.99
N SER A 27 -12.25 2.16 23.22
CA SER A 27 -12.20 3.57 23.61
C SER A 27 -12.84 4.49 22.58
N THR A 28 -13.24 5.69 23.03
CA THR A 28 -13.90 6.68 22.17
C THR A 28 -13.00 7.14 21.03
N ALA A 29 -11.70 7.36 21.28
CA ALA A 29 -10.76 7.71 20.22
C ALA A 29 -10.60 6.60 19.17
N ILE A 30 -10.50 5.33 19.60
CA ILE A 30 -10.31 4.19 18.69
C ILE A 30 -11.56 3.93 17.86
N SER A 31 -12.73 3.90 18.50
CA SER A 31 -14.02 3.77 17.79
C SER A 31 -14.23 4.88 16.77
N THR A 32 -13.93 6.14 17.13
CA THR A 32 -14.00 7.28 16.20
C THR A 32 -13.08 7.09 14.99
N LEU A 33 -11.84 6.63 15.19
CA LEU A 33 -10.94 6.35 14.08
C LEU A 33 -11.43 5.19 13.21
N ARG A 34 -11.89 4.08 13.81
CA ARG A 34 -12.46 2.93 13.09
C ARG A 34 -13.67 3.32 12.24
N ASP A 35 -14.56 4.15 12.77
CA ASP A 35 -15.70 4.68 12.00
C ASP A 35 -15.23 5.62 10.89
N GLY A 36 -14.17 6.40 11.15
CA GLY A 36 -13.46 7.18 10.14
C GLY A 36 -12.94 6.33 8.98
N PHE A 37 -12.44 5.11 9.24
CA PHE A 37 -12.00 4.16 8.22
C PHE A 37 -13.16 3.58 7.38
N LYS A 38 -14.35 3.42 7.97
CA LYS A 38 -15.56 2.91 7.26
C LYS A 38 -16.17 3.94 6.32
N ASN A 39 -15.85 5.23 6.48
CA ASN A 39 -16.40 6.31 5.67
C ASN A 39 -15.37 6.81 4.64
N ASP A 40 -15.69 6.64 3.36
CA ASP A 40 -14.81 6.97 2.22
C ASP A 40 -14.26 8.41 2.26
N ALA A 41 -15.02 9.37 2.79
CA ALA A 41 -14.61 10.77 2.85
C ALA A 41 -13.55 11.03 3.95
N SER A 42 -13.57 10.26 5.04
CA SER A 42 -12.69 10.44 6.21
C SER A 42 -11.58 9.38 6.32
N ALA A 43 -11.63 8.31 5.51
CA ALA A 43 -10.71 7.19 5.60
C ALA A 43 -9.23 7.60 5.38
N SER A 44 -8.96 8.62 4.57
CA SER A 44 -7.59 9.14 4.40
C SER A 44 -7.10 9.87 5.66
N LEU A 45 -7.97 10.61 6.33
CA LEU A 45 -7.65 11.32 7.57
C LEU A 45 -7.40 10.35 8.72
N ALA A 46 -8.26 9.34 8.88
CA ALA A 46 -8.10 8.30 9.90
C ALA A 46 -6.77 7.54 9.72
N ARG A 47 -6.43 7.17 8.48
CA ARG A 47 -5.15 6.53 8.17
C ARG A 47 -3.95 7.45 8.43
N ASN A 48 -4.03 8.71 8.03
CA ASN A 48 -2.98 9.68 8.31
C ASN A 48 -2.76 9.84 9.81
N MET A 49 -3.83 9.80 10.61
CA MET A 49 -3.73 9.85 12.07
C MET A 49 -2.98 8.63 12.64
N VAL A 50 -3.37 7.42 12.26
CA VAL A 50 -2.69 6.18 12.69
C VAL A 50 -1.21 6.18 12.26
N ASN A 51 -0.94 6.56 11.01
CA ASN A 51 0.43 6.67 10.50
C ASN A 51 1.23 7.74 11.23
N ASN A 52 0.61 8.86 11.63
CA ASN A 52 1.29 9.91 12.38
C ASN A 52 1.69 9.45 13.79
N ILE A 53 0.89 8.58 14.41
CA ILE A 53 1.20 7.93 15.70
C ILE A 53 2.37 6.97 15.54
N ILE A 54 2.33 6.07 14.55
CA ILE A 54 3.44 5.14 14.27
C ILE A 54 4.72 5.94 13.99
N HIS A 55 4.63 6.89 13.07
CA HIS A 55 5.75 7.73 12.65
C HIS A 55 6.30 8.59 13.79
N TYR A 56 5.50 8.93 14.80
CA TYR A 56 5.98 9.65 15.97
C TYR A 56 7.03 8.82 16.72
N PHE A 57 6.72 7.54 17.01
CA PHE A 57 7.64 6.65 17.71
C PHE A 57 8.82 6.21 16.84
N GLU A 58 8.62 6.04 15.54
CA GLU A 58 9.72 5.75 14.60
C GLU A 58 10.81 6.83 14.64
N CYS A 59 10.40 8.11 14.71
CA CYS A 59 11.31 9.24 14.74
C CYS A 59 11.72 9.69 16.15
N SER A 60 11.15 9.09 17.19
CA SER A 60 11.50 9.43 18.58
C SER A 60 12.92 8.96 18.90
N ASP A 61 13.69 9.81 19.58
CA ASP A 61 15.02 9.46 20.08
C ASP A 61 14.94 8.49 21.27
N ASN A 62 13.86 8.55 22.06
CA ASN A 62 13.67 7.76 23.28
C ASN A 62 12.24 7.19 23.35
N PRO A 63 11.84 6.30 22.41
CA PRO A 63 10.46 5.87 22.25
C PRO A 63 9.91 5.14 23.47
N ILE A 64 10.72 4.40 24.23
CA ILE A 64 10.25 3.75 25.46
C ILE A 64 9.97 4.76 26.57
N GLU A 65 10.86 5.72 26.77
CA GLU A 65 10.68 6.73 27.81
C GLU A 65 9.43 7.58 27.53
N GLU A 66 9.20 7.93 26.26
CA GLU A 66 7.98 8.61 25.81
C GLU A 66 6.74 7.75 25.97
N PHE A 67 6.82 6.47 25.58
CA PHE A 67 5.72 5.52 25.75
C PHE A 67 5.31 5.38 27.22
N LEU A 68 6.27 5.12 28.11
CA LEU A 68 6.06 5.01 29.56
C LEU A 68 5.42 6.29 30.10
N TYR A 69 5.93 7.45 29.69
CA TYR A 69 5.36 8.75 30.06
C TYR A 69 3.90 8.88 29.62
N PHE A 70 3.55 8.49 28.39
CA PHE A 70 2.18 8.56 27.88
C PHE A 70 1.21 7.64 28.61
N ILE A 71 1.67 6.49 29.10
CA ILE A 71 0.85 5.58 29.92
C ILE A 71 0.92 5.91 31.42
N GLY A 72 1.53 7.03 31.80
CA GLY A 72 1.58 7.52 33.19
C GLY A 72 2.58 6.81 34.09
N ILE A 73 3.57 6.11 33.53
CA ILE A 73 4.64 5.46 34.27
C ILE A 73 5.87 6.39 34.27
N GLU A 74 6.26 6.85 35.45
CA GLU A 74 7.50 7.63 35.59
C GLU A 74 8.72 6.75 35.29
N SER A 75 9.56 7.18 34.36
CA SER A 75 10.84 6.51 34.09
C SER A 75 11.75 6.67 35.31
N ALA A 76 11.82 5.67 36.17
CA ALA A 76 12.84 5.63 37.21
C ALA A 76 14.23 5.66 36.55
N LYS A 77 15.21 6.31 37.18
CA LYS A 77 16.61 6.19 36.74
C LYS A 77 17.02 4.73 36.88
N THR A 78 17.01 4.02 35.77
CA THR A 78 17.41 2.62 35.69
C THR A 78 18.92 2.51 35.85
N GLY A 79 19.37 2.33 37.08
CA GLY A 79 20.65 1.69 37.35
C GLY A 79 20.44 0.18 37.22
N VAL A 80 21.25 -0.49 36.43
CA VAL A 80 21.25 -1.96 36.41
C VAL A 80 21.91 -2.41 37.71
N ASP A 81 21.11 -2.91 38.64
CA ASP A 81 21.58 -3.61 39.83
C ASP A 81 21.14 -5.08 39.82
N ASP A 82 21.80 -5.90 40.63
CA ASP A 82 21.52 -7.34 40.73
C ASP A 82 20.07 -7.60 41.16
N GLN A 83 19.46 -6.68 41.90
CA GLN A 83 18.07 -6.78 42.32
C GLN A 83 17.12 -6.66 41.11
N SER A 84 17.36 -5.69 40.23
CA SER A 84 16.58 -5.48 39.01
C SER A 84 16.66 -6.70 38.08
N ILE A 85 17.85 -7.27 37.89
CA ILE A 85 18.02 -8.49 37.08
C ILE A 85 17.25 -9.66 37.69
N ASN A 86 17.37 -9.86 39.00
CA ASN A 86 16.66 -10.96 39.69
C ASN A 86 15.14 -10.80 39.62
N THR A 87 14.61 -9.58 39.72
CA THR A 87 13.18 -9.31 39.52
C THR A 87 12.73 -9.67 38.10
N LEU A 88 13.50 -9.30 37.08
CA LEU A 88 13.17 -9.60 35.69
C LEU A 88 13.20 -11.11 35.40
N LEU A 89 14.20 -11.82 35.93
CA LEU A 89 14.28 -13.28 35.83
C LEU A 89 13.10 -13.95 36.54
N TYR A 90 12.70 -13.44 37.71
CA TYR A 90 11.52 -13.93 38.42
C TYR A 90 10.24 -13.70 37.60
N MET A 91 10.07 -12.50 37.03
CA MET A 91 8.93 -12.19 36.17
C MET A 91 8.86 -13.11 34.94
N ASP A 92 10.00 -13.36 34.29
CA ASP A 92 10.09 -14.29 33.16
C ASP A 92 9.72 -15.73 33.57
N GLU A 93 10.29 -16.23 34.68
CA GLU A 93 9.98 -17.56 35.22
C GLU A 93 8.48 -17.71 35.54
N LYS A 94 7.85 -16.65 36.05
CA LYS A 94 6.41 -16.61 36.36
C LYS A 94 5.53 -16.17 35.19
N GLN A 95 6.11 -15.93 34.01
CA GLN A 95 5.41 -15.42 32.82
C GLN A 95 4.55 -14.18 33.13
N THR A 96 5.06 -13.31 34.00
CA THR A 96 4.39 -12.08 34.42
C THR A 96 4.83 -10.95 33.50
N PRO A 97 3.95 -10.45 32.59
CA PRO A 97 4.29 -9.31 31.75
C PRO A 97 4.46 -8.04 32.59
N PHE A 98 5.00 -6.96 32.00
CA PHE A 98 4.96 -5.63 32.62
C PHE A 98 3.59 -4.99 32.48
N LEU A 99 2.96 -5.23 31.35
CA LEU A 99 1.65 -4.70 30.99
C LEU A 99 0.57 -5.72 31.38
N THR A 100 0.36 -5.94 32.68
CA THR A 100 -0.52 -7.00 33.24
C THR A 100 -2.00 -6.68 33.20
N ASP A 101 -2.37 -5.40 33.30
CA ASP A 101 -3.74 -4.95 33.54
C ASP A 101 -4.28 -4.06 32.41
N ILE A 102 -3.76 -4.27 31.20
CA ILE A 102 -4.20 -3.51 30.03
C ILE A 102 -5.22 -4.31 29.22
N PRO A 103 -6.27 -3.68 28.68
CA PRO A 103 -7.32 -4.33 27.87
C PRO A 103 -6.84 -4.61 26.42
N LEU A 104 -5.58 -5.00 26.24
CA LEU A 104 -4.94 -5.22 24.95
C LEU A 104 -4.16 -6.54 24.96
N SER A 105 -4.10 -7.20 23.81
CA SER A 105 -3.36 -8.45 23.61
C SER A 105 -2.82 -8.53 22.18
N GLY A 106 -2.00 -9.55 21.92
CA GLY A 106 -1.42 -9.80 20.59
C GLY A 106 0.06 -9.41 20.49
N ASP A 107 0.63 -9.60 19.30
CA ASP A 107 2.08 -9.53 19.06
C ASP A 107 2.68 -8.17 19.41
N GLY A 108 1.93 -7.08 19.23
CA GLY A 108 2.36 -5.74 19.63
C GLY A 108 2.59 -5.60 21.14
N ILE A 109 1.69 -6.14 21.95
CA ILE A 109 1.81 -6.14 23.43
C ILE A 109 2.95 -7.06 23.88
N THR A 110 3.11 -8.22 23.23
CA THR A 110 4.23 -9.13 23.50
C THR A 110 5.58 -8.45 23.22
N ALA A 111 5.70 -7.79 22.08
CA ALA A 111 6.91 -7.05 21.71
C ALA A 111 7.19 -5.88 22.66
N LEU A 112 6.15 -5.14 23.08
CA LEU A 112 6.29 -4.05 24.06
C LEU A 112 6.76 -4.55 25.43
N ASN A 113 6.23 -5.67 25.92
CA ASN A 113 6.72 -6.27 27.18
C ASN A 113 8.20 -6.66 27.10
N ALA A 114 8.63 -7.26 25.99
CA ALA A 114 10.02 -7.59 25.77
C ALA A 114 10.90 -6.32 25.64
N ALA A 115 10.40 -5.27 24.99
CA ALA A 115 11.09 -3.99 24.89
C ALA A 115 11.34 -3.37 26.27
N LEU A 116 10.35 -3.42 27.17
CA LEU A 116 10.47 -2.97 28.55
C LEU A 116 11.49 -3.79 29.33
N ALA A 117 11.49 -5.12 29.19
CA ALA A 117 12.50 -5.98 29.81
C ALA A 117 13.92 -5.55 29.43
N LEU A 118 14.16 -5.36 28.13
CA LEU A 118 15.45 -4.90 27.61
C LEU A 118 15.83 -3.51 28.12
N HIS A 119 14.85 -2.60 28.20
CA HIS A 119 15.05 -1.26 28.75
C HIS A 119 15.53 -1.30 30.20
N PHE A 120 14.85 -2.09 31.04
CA PHE A 120 15.19 -2.22 32.46
C PHE A 120 16.52 -2.95 32.70
N LEU A 121 16.95 -3.82 31.77
CA LEU A 121 18.30 -4.40 31.75
C LEU A 121 19.39 -3.42 31.26
N GLY A 122 19.03 -2.20 30.88
CA GLY A 122 19.96 -1.21 30.33
C GLY A 122 20.31 -1.43 28.85
N MET A 123 19.69 -2.39 28.16
CA MET A 123 19.83 -2.63 26.72
C MET A 123 18.98 -1.64 25.90
N LYS A 124 19.12 -0.34 26.19
CA LYS A 124 18.23 0.72 25.73
C LYS A 124 17.99 0.72 24.22
N ASN A 125 19.05 0.66 23.41
CA ASN A 125 18.92 0.65 21.94
C ASN A 125 18.07 -0.52 21.42
N ASN A 126 18.24 -1.71 21.98
CA ASN A 126 17.46 -2.88 21.57
C ASN A 126 16.02 -2.78 22.06
N GLY A 127 15.82 -2.28 23.28
CA GLY A 127 14.50 -1.93 23.78
C GLY A 127 13.79 -0.96 22.84
N ASP A 128 14.45 0.14 22.46
CA ASP A 128 13.84 1.20 21.65
C ASP A 128 13.48 0.70 20.25
N ASN A 129 14.36 -0.10 19.64
CA ASN A 129 14.07 -0.74 18.35
C ASN A 129 12.86 -1.68 18.45
N LEU A 130 12.78 -2.46 19.52
CA LEU A 130 11.67 -3.38 19.72
C LEU A 130 10.37 -2.66 20.08
N ALA A 131 10.43 -1.54 20.80
CA ALA A 131 9.27 -0.71 21.11
C ALA A 131 8.66 -0.11 19.83
N ARG A 132 9.48 0.38 18.89
CA ARG A 132 9.01 0.85 17.59
C ARG A 132 8.23 -0.24 16.84
N ILE A 133 8.77 -1.46 16.83
CA ILE A 133 8.11 -2.61 16.21
C ILE A 133 6.81 -2.96 16.96
N GLY A 134 6.85 -3.00 18.29
CA GLY A 134 5.70 -3.32 19.12
C GLY A 134 4.54 -2.34 18.96
N ILE A 135 4.82 -1.04 18.90
CA ILE A 135 3.80 -0.01 18.65
C ILE A 135 3.21 -0.16 17.25
N LYS A 136 4.04 -0.41 16.24
CA LYS A 136 3.56 -0.65 14.88
C LYS A 136 2.63 -1.86 14.82
N LEU A 137 3.04 -3.00 15.37
CA LEU A 137 2.23 -4.22 15.43
C LEU A 137 0.96 -4.03 16.25
N LEU A 138 1.01 -3.24 17.33
CA LEU A 138 -0.16 -2.90 18.12
C LEU A 138 -1.17 -2.10 17.28
N MET A 139 -0.72 -1.07 16.56
CA MET A 139 -1.60 -0.29 15.69
C MET A 139 -2.18 -1.16 14.57
N GLU A 140 -1.36 -2.01 13.93
CA GLU A 140 -1.81 -2.93 12.89
C GLU A 140 -2.86 -3.93 13.42
N GLY A 141 -2.66 -4.46 14.63
CA GLY A 141 -3.62 -5.35 15.28
C GLY A 141 -4.93 -4.65 15.70
N VAL A 142 -4.84 -3.41 16.20
CA VAL A 142 -6.02 -2.63 16.62
C VAL A 142 -6.89 -2.23 15.42
N PHE A 143 -6.30 -2.04 14.24
CA PHE A 143 -6.99 -1.63 13.02
C PHE A 143 -6.95 -2.71 11.92
N SER A 144 -6.77 -3.99 12.27
CA SER A 144 -6.52 -5.07 11.31
C SER A 144 -7.65 -5.26 10.31
N ASP A 145 -8.89 -5.15 10.78
CA ASP A 145 -10.09 -5.32 9.97
C ASP A 145 -10.22 -4.17 8.97
N GLU A 146 -9.93 -2.94 9.39
CA GLU A 146 -10.02 -1.74 8.57
C GLU A 146 -8.87 -1.61 7.56
N ILE A 147 -7.65 -2.02 7.94
CA ILE A 147 -6.49 -2.01 7.05
C ILE A 147 -6.64 -3.07 5.96
N SER A 148 -7.11 -4.28 6.30
CA SER A 148 -7.29 -5.40 5.36
C SER A 148 -8.40 -5.14 4.33
N ILE A 149 -9.50 -4.50 4.73
CA ILE A 149 -10.59 -4.13 3.81
C ILE A 149 -10.09 -3.20 2.70
N ARG A 150 -9.07 -2.39 2.97
CA ARG A 150 -8.59 -1.38 2.03
C ARG A 150 -7.44 -1.83 1.15
N GLU A 151 -6.54 -2.72 1.57
CA GLU A 151 -5.60 -3.35 0.62
C GLU A 151 -6.35 -4.06 -0.51
N PHE A 152 -7.44 -4.76 -0.16
CA PHE A 152 -8.35 -5.33 -1.14
C PHE A 152 -9.02 -4.26 -2.04
N ASN A 153 -9.52 -3.17 -1.45
CA ASN A 153 -10.16 -2.09 -2.23
C ASN A 153 -9.16 -1.31 -3.09
N GLU A 154 -7.91 -1.11 -2.68
CA GLU A 154 -6.87 -0.47 -3.47
C GLU A 154 -6.44 -1.35 -4.65
N ILE A 155 -6.32 -2.67 -4.42
CA ILE A 155 -6.10 -3.65 -5.49
C ILE A 155 -7.28 -3.66 -6.47
N ALA A 156 -8.51 -3.67 -5.97
CA ALA A 156 -9.72 -3.64 -6.79
C ALA A 156 -9.85 -2.32 -7.59
N GLN A 157 -9.63 -1.18 -6.96
CA GLN A 157 -9.66 0.14 -7.63
C GLN A 157 -8.55 0.30 -8.65
N LYS A 158 -7.34 -0.21 -8.36
CA LYS A 158 -6.24 -0.25 -9.33
C LYS A 158 -6.60 -1.11 -10.53
N ALA A 159 -7.18 -2.30 -10.31
CA ALA A 159 -7.66 -3.17 -11.38
C ALA A 159 -8.76 -2.50 -12.24
N ILE A 160 -9.70 -1.78 -11.60
CA ILE A 160 -10.77 -1.03 -12.29
C ILE A 160 -10.18 0.14 -13.10
N SER A 161 -9.29 0.93 -12.49
CA SER A 161 -8.59 2.05 -13.14
C SER A 161 -7.76 1.57 -14.34
N ASP A 162 -7.03 0.47 -14.21
CA ASP A 162 -6.24 -0.09 -15.30
C ASP A 162 -7.14 -0.59 -16.44
N ALA A 163 -8.27 -1.26 -16.13
CA ALA A 163 -9.26 -1.65 -17.13
C ALA A 163 -9.90 -0.45 -17.85
N GLN A 164 -10.18 0.64 -17.12
CA GLN A 164 -10.69 1.87 -17.72
C GLN A 164 -9.65 2.59 -18.56
N ARG A 165 -8.38 2.60 -18.12
CA ARG A 165 -7.25 3.16 -18.88
C ARG A 165 -7.03 2.40 -20.18
N GLU A 166 -7.12 1.07 -20.16
CA GLU A 166 -7.07 0.24 -21.37
C GLU A 166 -8.26 0.50 -22.30
N LYS A 167 -9.47 0.68 -21.76
CA LYS A 167 -10.64 1.09 -22.56
C LYS A 167 -10.46 2.49 -23.16
N ALA A 168 -9.88 3.43 -22.42
CA ALA A 168 -9.66 4.81 -22.85
C ALA A 168 -8.53 4.95 -23.89
N LYS A 169 -7.57 4.02 -23.91
CA LYS A 169 -6.53 3.93 -24.96
C LYS A 169 -7.09 3.52 -26.32
N ARG A 170 -8.29 2.90 -26.37
CA ARG A 170 -8.91 2.52 -27.64
C ARG A 170 -9.40 3.78 -28.37
N PRO A 171 -9.18 3.89 -29.70
CA PRO A 171 -9.73 4.97 -30.50
C PRO A 171 -11.26 5.08 -30.32
N ARG A 172 -11.76 6.28 -30.07
CA ARG A 172 -13.18 6.58 -29.77
C ARG A 172 -14.13 6.41 -30.97
N SER A 173 -13.70 5.75 -32.04
CA SER A 173 -14.53 5.57 -33.21
C SER A 173 -15.49 4.38 -33.02
N PRO A 174 -16.79 4.52 -33.34
CA PRO A 174 -17.73 3.40 -33.28
C PRO A 174 -17.35 2.26 -34.22
N TYR A 175 -16.54 2.55 -35.25
CA TYR A 175 -16.07 1.57 -36.23
C TYR A 175 -14.75 0.89 -35.83
N TYR A 176 -14.11 1.30 -34.73
CA TYR A 176 -12.78 0.76 -34.36
C TYR A 176 -12.79 -0.75 -34.16
N SER A 177 -13.73 -1.27 -33.35
CA SER A 177 -13.81 -2.71 -33.05
C SER A 177 -14.09 -3.55 -34.31
N GLU A 178 -15.02 -3.09 -35.15
CA GLU A 178 -15.38 -3.74 -36.40
C GLU A 178 -14.19 -3.77 -37.38
N VAL A 179 -13.52 -2.62 -37.55
CA VAL A 179 -12.36 -2.50 -38.43
C VAL A 179 -11.22 -3.40 -37.97
N ILE A 180 -10.90 -3.45 -36.68
CA ILE A 180 -9.86 -4.34 -36.13
C ILE A 180 -10.21 -5.82 -36.38
N GLU A 181 -11.48 -6.20 -36.31
CA GLU A 181 -11.91 -7.57 -36.59
C GLU A 181 -11.78 -7.93 -38.07
N VAL A 182 -12.25 -7.05 -38.97
CA VAL A 182 -12.07 -7.22 -40.42
C VAL A 182 -10.58 -7.36 -40.77
N ILE A 183 -9.75 -6.55 -40.14
CA ILE A 183 -8.30 -6.56 -40.29
C ILE A 183 -7.71 -7.94 -39.90
N LYS A 184 -8.09 -8.49 -38.73
CA LYS A 184 -7.64 -9.83 -38.29
C LYS A 184 -8.06 -10.93 -39.25
N LEU A 185 -9.35 -10.98 -39.59
CA LEU A 185 -9.91 -11.98 -40.51
C LEU A 185 -9.26 -11.91 -41.89
N THR A 186 -8.92 -10.70 -42.34
CA THR A 186 -8.26 -10.51 -43.64
C THR A 186 -6.82 -11.04 -43.63
N TRP A 187 -6.07 -10.86 -42.53
CA TRP A 187 -4.72 -11.43 -42.42
C TRP A 187 -4.72 -12.93 -42.13
N GLU A 188 -5.73 -13.47 -41.47
CA GLU A 188 -5.91 -14.92 -41.33
C GLU A 188 -6.13 -15.56 -42.71
N LYS A 189 -6.97 -14.93 -43.54
CA LYS A 189 -7.27 -15.41 -44.89
C LYS A 189 -6.14 -15.16 -45.90
N TYR A 190 -5.44 -14.03 -45.77
CA TYR A 190 -4.37 -13.59 -46.67
C TYR A 190 -3.13 -13.13 -45.88
N PRO A 191 -2.35 -14.07 -45.29
CA PRO A 191 -1.23 -13.75 -44.41
C PRO A 191 -0.12 -12.93 -45.08
N CYS A 192 0.04 -13.02 -46.41
CA CYS A 192 1.02 -12.24 -47.18
C CYS A 192 0.42 -11.02 -47.88
N GLY A 193 -0.80 -10.59 -47.51
CA GLY A 193 -1.45 -9.42 -48.09
C GLY A 193 -0.68 -8.14 -47.84
N ALA A 194 -0.47 -7.32 -48.89
CA ALA A 194 0.20 -6.03 -48.75
C ALA A 194 -0.60 -5.09 -47.84
N LYS A 195 0.06 -4.48 -46.84
CA LYS A 195 -0.56 -3.51 -45.92
C LYS A 195 -1.26 -2.37 -46.69
N THR A 196 -0.65 -1.90 -47.77
CA THR A 196 -1.20 -0.84 -48.63
C THR A 196 -2.50 -1.27 -49.30
N ALA A 197 -2.55 -2.48 -49.87
CA ALA A 197 -3.75 -3.01 -50.50
C ALA A 197 -4.89 -3.23 -49.50
N LEU A 198 -4.58 -3.70 -48.28
CA LEU A 198 -5.57 -3.77 -47.20
C LEU A 198 -6.10 -2.38 -46.82
N LEU A 199 -5.20 -1.40 -46.68
CA LEU A 199 -5.55 -0.02 -46.35
C LEU A 199 -6.42 0.61 -47.46
N ASP A 200 -6.12 0.34 -48.74
CA ASP A 200 -6.92 0.77 -49.89
C ASP A 200 -8.33 0.19 -49.84
N ALA A 201 -8.45 -1.12 -49.61
CA ALA A 201 -9.73 -1.81 -49.50
C ALA A 201 -10.57 -1.30 -48.31
N LEU A 202 -9.94 -1.10 -47.15
CA LEU A 202 -10.60 -0.54 -45.97
C LEU A 202 -11.03 0.91 -46.20
N ALA A 203 -10.20 1.73 -46.83
CA ALA A 203 -10.54 3.12 -47.13
C ALA A 203 -11.70 3.25 -48.13
N ALA A 204 -11.80 2.30 -49.08
CA ALA A 204 -12.93 2.22 -49.99
C ALA A 204 -14.22 1.76 -49.28
N HIS A 205 -14.14 0.72 -48.44
CA HIS A 205 -15.30 0.16 -47.73
C HIS A 205 -15.85 1.10 -46.65
N TYR A 206 -14.98 1.80 -45.94
CA TYR A 206 -15.33 2.74 -44.86
C TYR A 206 -15.31 4.21 -45.31
N HIS A 207 -15.44 4.45 -46.62
CA HIS A 207 -15.44 5.81 -47.18
C HIS A 207 -16.51 6.69 -46.51
N GLY A 208 -16.11 7.92 -46.15
CA GLY A 208 -16.98 8.88 -45.44
C GLY A 208 -17.25 8.56 -43.96
N LYS A 209 -16.88 7.37 -43.46
CA LYS A 209 -17.07 6.94 -42.07
C LYS A 209 -15.77 6.98 -41.26
N VAL A 210 -14.66 6.58 -41.87
CA VAL A 210 -13.33 6.59 -41.25
C VAL A 210 -12.31 7.10 -42.26
N SER A 211 -11.43 8.02 -41.84
CA SER A 211 -10.37 8.52 -42.72
C SER A 211 -9.29 7.45 -42.93
N ARG A 212 -8.68 7.45 -44.12
CA ARG A 212 -7.55 6.57 -44.45
C ARG A 212 -6.42 6.67 -43.41
N ASN A 213 -6.11 7.89 -42.94
CA ASN A 213 -5.08 8.11 -41.92
C ASN A 213 -5.46 7.49 -40.57
N ALA A 214 -6.74 7.52 -40.19
CA ALA A 214 -7.20 6.86 -38.97
C ALA A 214 -7.06 5.34 -39.07
N LEU A 215 -7.41 4.75 -40.22
CA LEU A 215 -7.23 3.31 -40.48
C LEU A 215 -5.75 2.89 -40.42
N ASP A 216 -4.85 3.66 -41.03
CA ASP A 216 -3.40 3.38 -40.98
C ASP A 216 -2.83 3.49 -39.57
N ASN A 217 -3.30 4.47 -38.79
CA ASN A 217 -2.95 4.61 -37.38
C ASN A 217 -3.44 3.43 -36.56
N TRP A 218 -4.66 2.93 -36.78
CA TRP A 218 -5.20 1.78 -36.03
C TRP A 218 -4.47 0.49 -36.36
N ILE A 219 -4.11 0.27 -37.62
CA ILE A 219 -3.24 -0.85 -38.02
C ILE A 219 -1.88 -0.76 -37.30
N SER A 220 -1.30 0.44 -37.26
CA SER A 220 0.02 0.64 -36.66
C SER A 220 0.00 0.49 -35.13
N LEU A 221 -1.05 0.99 -34.45
CA LEU A 221 -1.23 0.91 -33.00
C LEU A 221 -1.64 -0.48 -32.51
N SER A 222 -2.41 -1.23 -33.31
CA SER A 222 -2.82 -2.59 -32.95
C SER A 222 -1.69 -3.62 -33.03
N GLY A 223 -0.57 -3.28 -33.65
CA GLY A 223 0.58 -4.18 -33.83
C GLY A 223 0.29 -5.35 -34.77
N LEU A 224 -0.94 -5.45 -35.29
CA LEU A 224 -1.34 -6.43 -36.27
C LEU A 224 -0.66 -6.07 -37.60
N ARG A 225 0.38 -6.81 -37.93
CA ARG A 225 1.15 -6.69 -39.17
C ARG A 225 1.07 -8.02 -39.91
N PRO A 226 1.14 -8.02 -41.26
CA PRO A 226 1.22 -9.27 -42.00
C PRO A 226 2.43 -10.07 -41.48
N PRO A 227 2.29 -11.38 -41.22
CA PRO A 227 3.42 -12.24 -40.89
C PRO A 227 4.51 -12.12 -41.96
N LYS A 228 5.79 -12.17 -41.52
CA LYS A 228 6.92 -12.15 -42.47
C LYS A 228 6.80 -13.37 -43.39
N PRO A 229 6.94 -13.22 -44.72
CA PRO A 229 6.89 -14.35 -45.63
C PRO A 229 8.02 -15.34 -45.32
N GLU A 230 7.73 -16.64 -45.39
CA GLU A 230 8.71 -17.72 -45.15
C GLU A 230 9.88 -17.69 -46.15
N LYS A 231 9.66 -17.14 -47.36
CA LYS A 231 10.70 -16.88 -48.36
C LYS A 231 10.50 -15.50 -48.98
N TYR A 232 11.53 -14.66 -48.90
CA TYR A 232 11.60 -13.44 -49.70
C TYR A 232 12.10 -13.81 -51.11
N THR A 233 11.24 -13.70 -52.12
CA THR A 233 11.69 -13.82 -53.51
C THR A 233 12.45 -12.53 -53.85
N ARG A 234 13.71 -12.66 -54.29
CA ARG A 234 14.51 -11.50 -54.73
C ARG A 234 13.82 -10.85 -55.93
N LEU A 235 13.61 -9.54 -55.83
CA LEU A 235 13.04 -8.73 -56.90
C LEU A 235 14.19 -8.27 -57.80
N GLU A 236 14.25 -8.77 -59.02
CA GLU A 236 15.20 -8.31 -60.04
C GLU A 236 14.45 -7.44 -61.06
N LEU A 237 15.00 -6.27 -61.37
CA LEU A 237 14.45 -5.35 -62.35
C LEU A 237 14.76 -5.89 -63.75
N VAL A 238 13.73 -6.16 -64.53
CA VAL A 238 13.85 -6.55 -65.93
C VAL A 238 13.62 -5.31 -66.79
N PHE A 239 14.59 -5.01 -67.65
CA PHE A 239 14.50 -3.92 -68.62
C PHE A 239 14.10 -4.46 -70.00
N PRO A 240 13.28 -3.74 -70.78
CA PRO A 240 12.92 -4.15 -72.14
C PRO A 240 14.14 -4.15 -73.07
N GLN A 241 14.17 -5.08 -74.03
CA GLN A 241 15.14 -5.11 -75.13
C GLN A 241 14.70 -4.19 -76.27
#